data_AF-A0A1X3DHH7-F1
#
_entry.id   AF-A0A1X3DHH7-F1
#
_cell.length_a   1.000
_cell.length_b   1.000
_cell.length_c   1.000
_cell.angle_alpha   90.00
_cell.angle_beta   90.00
_cell.angle_gamma   90.00
#
_symmetry.space_group_name_H-M   'P 1'
#
loop_
_entity.id
_entity.type
_entity.pdbx_description
1 polymer ?
#
loop_
_entity_poly.entity_id
_entity_poly.type
_entity_poly.pdbx_seq_one_letter_code
_entity_poly.pdbx_strand_id
1 'polypeptide(L)'
;MNIHKNTRLTPHNRQAIWRAYTQDKHCVTSLAAEYKVSRPTIYRILKAARLKLPVPQKSTNNRFKQAKYGMKRLAKAEREIEEKLKKQARRYNKSYPGEMVHFDTKRLPRLKNQTVADP
;
A
#
# COMPACT_ATOMS: atom_id res chain seq x y z
N MET A 1 9.61 -11.42 8.33
CA MET A 1 8.62 -10.53 8.96
C MET A 1 8.67 -9.18 8.26
N ASN A 2 7.58 -8.70 7.66
CA ASN A 2 7.58 -7.40 6.97
C ASN A 2 7.44 -6.28 8.02
N ILE A 3 8.57 -5.65 8.37
CA ILE A 3 8.64 -4.57 9.35
C ILE A 3 8.87 -3.27 8.59
N HIS A 4 8.02 -2.28 8.82
CA HIS A 4 8.18 -0.97 8.20
C HIS A 4 9.46 -0.28 8.72
N LYS A 5 10.22 0.40 7.84
CA LYS A 5 11.47 1.09 8.19
C LYS A 5 11.37 2.05 9.39
N ASN A 6 10.21 2.68 9.57
CA ASN A 6 9.97 3.63 10.68
C ASN A 6 9.45 2.94 11.98
N THR A 7 9.53 1.62 12.08
CA THR A 7 9.09 0.90 13.29
C THR A 7 10.08 1.14 14.42
N ARG A 8 9.74 2.01 15.36
CA ARG A 8 10.61 2.36 16.51
C ARG A 8 10.95 1.17 17.41
N LEU A 9 10.06 0.20 17.53
CA LEU A 9 10.24 -0.97 18.41
C LEU A 9 9.96 -2.27 17.67
N THR A 10 11.05 -3.01 17.45
CA THR A 10 11.04 -4.34 16.83
C THR A 10 10.39 -5.36 17.76
N PRO A 11 9.95 -6.53 17.24
CA PRO A 11 9.39 -7.59 18.08
C PRO A 11 10.34 -8.14 19.14
N HIS A 12 11.64 -8.17 18.86
CA HIS A 12 12.65 -8.51 19.85
C HIS A 12 12.67 -7.49 20.99
N ASN A 13 12.66 -6.19 20.68
CA ASN A 13 12.60 -5.13 21.69
C ASN A 13 11.31 -5.22 22.52
N ARG A 14 10.18 -5.55 21.90
CA ARG A 14 8.90 -5.71 22.61
C ARG A 14 8.91 -6.90 23.57
N GLN A 15 9.56 -7.99 23.20
CA GLN A 15 9.75 -9.15 24.09
C GLN A 15 10.71 -8.80 25.24
N ALA A 16 11.80 -8.08 24.97
CA ALA A 16 12.72 -7.61 25.99
C ALA A 16 12.03 -6.68 26.99
N ILE A 17 11.24 -5.71 26.51
CA ILE A 17 10.40 -4.83 27.34
C ILE A 17 9.45 -5.65 28.23
N TRP A 18 8.83 -6.69 27.68
CA TRP A 18 7.92 -7.54 28.46
C TRP A 18 8.66 -8.31 29.56
N ARG A 19 9.82 -8.91 29.25
CA ARG A 19 10.66 -9.60 30.24
C ARG A 19 11.14 -8.64 31.33
N ALA A 20 11.72 -7.51 30.95
CA ALA A 20 12.17 -6.46 31.87
C ALA A 20 11.05 -5.94 32.78
N TYR A 21 9.82 -5.81 32.28
CA TYR A 21 8.67 -5.38 33.08
C TYR A 21 8.18 -6.47 34.06
N THR A 22 8.24 -7.74 33.66
CA THR A 22 7.65 -8.86 34.42
C THR A 22 8.63 -9.55 35.38
N GLN A 23 9.87 -9.76 34.94
CA GLN A 23 10.92 -10.46 35.69
C GLN A 23 11.70 -9.45 36.54
N ASP A 24 12.25 -8.43 35.90
CA ASP A 24 13.17 -7.46 36.51
C ASP A 24 12.44 -6.27 37.17
N LYS A 25 11.10 -6.20 37.03
CA LYS A 25 10.21 -5.16 37.59
C LYS A 25 10.61 -3.73 37.23
N HIS A 26 11.19 -3.51 36.06
CA HIS A 26 11.50 -2.15 35.59
C HIS A 26 10.23 -1.29 35.47
N CYS A 27 10.34 -0.04 35.89
CA CYS A 27 9.26 0.93 35.77
C CYS A 27 9.07 1.41 34.31
N VAL A 28 7.84 1.79 33.97
CA VAL A 28 7.49 2.26 32.62
C VAL A 28 8.30 3.51 32.20
N THR A 29 8.67 4.35 33.16
CA THR A 29 9.52 5.53 32.93
C THR A 29 10.93 5.15 32.52
N SER A 30 11.55 4.19 33.19
CA SER A 30 12.88 3.66 32.84
C SER A 30 12.87 3.05 31.44
N LEU A 31 11.89 2.19 31.15
CA LEU A 31 11.76 1.55 29.83
C LEU A 31 11.53 2.57 28.71
N ALA A 32 10.79 3.65 28.97
CA ALA A 32 10.59 4.72 27.99
C ALA A 32 11.89 5.45 27.67
N ALA A 33 12.72 5.73 28.69
CA ALA A 33 14.01 6.39 28.53
C ALA A 33 15.02 5.50 27.80
N GLU A 34 15.15 4.24 28.22
CA GLU A 34 16.08 3.25 27.62
C GLU A 34 15.80 3.05 26.13
N TYR A 35 14.53 2.83 25.77
CA TYR A 35 14.13 2.57 24.39
C TYR A 35 13.85 3.85 23.58
N LYS A 36 14.08 5.04 24.15
CA LYS A 36 13.88 6.35 23.50
C LYS A 36 12.48 6.50 22.87
N VAL A 37 11.45 6.06 23.59
CA VAL A 37 10.04 6.15 23.17
C VAL A 37 9.19 6.83 24.23
N SER A 38 8.02 7.31 23.83
CA SER A 38 7.07 7.88 24.79
C SER A 38 6.45 6.80 25.69
N ARG A 39 6.14 7.15 26.95
CA ARG A 39 5.44 6.27 27.90
C ARG A 39 4.15 5.64 27.32
N PRO A 40 3.28 6.36 26.57
CA PRO A 40 2.12 5.77 25.91
C PRO A 40 2.47 4.62 24.96
N THR A 41 3.64 4.68 24.31
CA THR A 41 4.11 3.61 23.42
C THR A 41 4.44 2.35 24.22
N ILE A 42 5.11 2.49 25.36
CA ILE A 42 5.37 1.37 26.29
C ILE A 42 4.06 0.78 26.80
N TYR A 43 3.11 1.59 27.26
CA TYR A 43 1.79 1.09 27.69
C TYR A 43 1.07 0.29 26.60
N ARG A 44 1.09 0.77 25.34
CA ARG A 44 0.50 0.06 24.21
C ARG A 44 1.18 -1.30 23.97
N ILE A 45 2.50 -1.36 24.12
CA ILE A 45 3.28 -2.59 23.96
C ILE A 45 2.98 -3.57 25.09
N LEU A 46 2.95 -3.12 26.34
CA LEU A 46 2.58 -3.96 27.48
C LEU A 46 1.15 -4.51 27.33
N LYS A 47 0.20 -3.68 26.86
CA LYS A 47 -1.16 -4.13 26.55
C LYS A 47 -1.17 -5.23 25.49
N ALA A 48 -0.37 -5.10 24.43
CA ALA A 48 -0.26 -6.12 23.38
C ALA A 48 0.51 -7.37 23.84
N ALA A 49 1.55 -7.22 24.66
CA ALA A 49 2.34 -8.31 25.21
C ALA A 49 1.53 -9.21 26.15
N ARG A 50 0.60 -8.63 26.93
CA ARG A 50 -0.40 -9.40 27.71
C ARG A 50 -1.23 -10.34 26.85
N LEU A 51 -1.50 -9.96 25.60
CA LEU A 51 -2.23 -10.78 24.62
C LEU A 51 -1.30 -11.71 23.82
N LYS A 52 -0.02 -11.83 24.20
CA LYS A 52 1.01 -12.60 23.50
C LYS A 52 1.22 -12.16 22.04
N LEU A 53 1.05 -10.85 21.76
CA LEU A 53 1.19 -10.27 20.43
C LEU A 53 2.46 -9.36 20.33
N PRO A 54 3.67 -9.92 20.24
CA PRO A 54 4.90 -9.13 20.11
C PRO A 54 5.05 -8.51 18.71
N VAL A 55 4.32 -9.01 17.70
CA VAL A 55 4.44 -8.59 16.30
C VAL A 55 3.65 -7.29 16.03
N PRO A 56 4.11 -6.39 15.15
CA PRO A 56 3.31 -5.25 14.70
C PRO A 56 1.97 -5.72 14.14
N GLN A 57 0.88 -5.19 14.68
CA GLN A 57 -0.46 -5.49 14.19
C GLN A 57 -0.73 -4.73 12.90
N LYS A 58 -1.39 -5.38 11.96
CA LYS A 58 -1.87 -4.71 10.74
C LYS A 58 -2.98 -3.74 11.14
N SER A 59 -2.94 -2.51 10.63
CA SER A 59 -3.99 -1.49 10.82
C SER A 59 -5.26 -1.78 10.02
N THR A 60 -5.48 -3.03 9.60
CA THR A 60 -6.66 -3.44 8.86
C THR A 60 -7.92 -3.23 9.69
N ASN A 61 -8.73 -2.25 9.30
CA ASN A 61 -10.02 -2.03 9.90
C ASN A 61 -11.01 -3.11 9.42
N ASN A 62 -11.47 -3.95 10.34
CA ASN A 62 -12.40 -5.05 10.05
C ASN A 62 -13.73 -4.56 9.45
N ARG A 63 -14.14 -3.32 9.70
CA ARG A 63 -15.30 -2.69 9.05
C ARG A 63 -15.23 -2.80 7.52
N PHE A 64 -14.06 -2.57 6.92
CA PHE A 64 -13.88 -2.58 5.46
C PHE A 64 -13.65 -3.99 4.88
N LYS A 65 -13.60 -5.03 5.72
CA LYS A 65 -13.59 -6.43 5.28
C LYS A 65 -15.00 -7.00 5.11
N GLN A 66 -16.04 -6.28 5.53
CA GLN A 66 -17.43 -6.71 5.37
C GLN A 66 -17.86 -6.81 3.90
N ALA A 67 -18.78 -7.73 3.61
CA ALA A 67 -19.32 -7.98 2.26
C ALA A 67 -19.83 -6.69 1.60
N LYS A 68 -20.48 -5.80 2.35
CA LYS A 68 -20.93 -4.47 1.88
C LYS A 68 -19.82 -3.68 1.18
N TYR A 69 -18.62 -3.62 1.76
CA TYR A 69 -17.48 -2.91 1.15
C TYR A 69 -16.78 -3.75 0.09
N GLY A 70 -16.85 -5.08 0.17
CA GLY A 70 -16.48 -6.00 -0.91
C GLY A 70 -17.26 -5.71 -2.19
N MET A 71 -18.59 -5.72 -2.11
CA MET A 71 -19.49 -5.45 -3.24
C MET A 71 -19.26 -4.07 -3.85
N LYS A 72 -19.06 -3.03 -3.02
CA LYS A 72 -18.74 -1.68 -3.53
C LYS A 72 -17.44 -1.64 -4.34
N ARG A 73 -16.41 -2.38 -3.91
CA ARG A 73 -15.14 -2.46 -4.65
C ARG A 73 -15.30 -3.26 -5.93
N LEU A 74 -16.07 -4.35 -5.88
CA LEU A 74 -16.36 -5.18 -7.05
C LEU A 74 -17.08 -4.35 -8.12
N ALA A 75 -18.16 -3.66 -7.76
CA ALA A 75 -18.91 -2.80 -8.66
C ALA A 75 -18.05 -1.70 -9.29
N LYS A 76 -17.11 -1.12 -8.52
CA LYS A 76 -16.15 -0.15 -9.05
C LYS A 76 -15.23 -0.77 -10.11
N ALA A 77 -14.69 -1.96 -9.83
CA ALA A 77 -13.81 -2.68 -10.74
C ALA A 77 -14.54 -3.11 -12.02
N GLU A 78 -15.77 -3.64 -11.88
CA GLU A 78 -16.63 -4.00 -13.01
C GLU A 78 -16.89 -2.78 -13.91
N ARG A 79 -17.26 -1.63 -13.32
CA ARG A 79 -17.47 -0.39 -14.07
C ARG A 79 -16.22 0.07 -14.81
N GLU A 80 -15.05 0.02 -14.18
CA GLU A 80 -13.78 0.38 -14.83
C GLU A 80 -13.44 -0.55 -16.00
N ILE A 81 -13.72 -1.85 -15.87
CA ILE A 81 -13.52 -2.85 -16.94
C ILE A 81 -14.50 -2.59 -18.09
N GLU A 82 -15.78 -2.40 -17.77
CA GLU A 82 -16.82 -2.14 -18.76
C GLU A 82 -16.54 -0.86 -19.55
N GLU A 83 -16.11 0.22 -18.89
CA GLU A 83 -15.71 1.46 -19.55
C GLU A 83 -14.52 1.26 -20.49
N LYS A 84 -13.51 0.47 -20.08
CA LYS A 84 -12.36 0.13 -20.92
C LYS A 84 -12.80 -0.66 -22.17
N LEU A 85 -13.65 -1.66 -22.00
CA LEU A 85 -14.18 -2.48 -23.10
C LEU A 85 -15.04 -1.64 -24.05
N LYS A 86 -15.92 -0.77 -23.53
CA LYS A 86 -16.71 0.16 -24.34
C LYS A 86 -15.84 1.13 -25.14
N LYS A 87 -14.75 1.65 -24.55
CA LYS A 87 -13.79 2.50 -25.26
C LYS A 87 -13.06 1.75 -26.37
N GLN A 88 -12.64 0.51 -26.12
CA GLN A 88 -12.03 -0.35 -27.14
C GLN A 88 -13.02 -0.66 -28.27
N ALA A 89 -14.25 -1.03 -27.93
CA ALA A 89 -15.30 -1.30 -28.92
C ALA A 89 -15.61 -0.07 -29.78
N ARG A 90 -15.74 1.13 -29.19
CA ARG A 90 -15.94 2.40 -29.94
C ARG A 90 -14.81 2.72 -30.92
N ARG A 91 -13.60 2.22 -30.67
CA ARG A 91 -12.46 2.40 -31.59
C ARG A 91 -12.71 1.67 -32.91
N TYR A 92 -13.22 0.44 -32.85
CA TYR A 92 -13.34 -0.44 -34.01
C TYR A 92 -14.77 -0.53 -34.58
N ASN A 93 -15.80 -0.42 -33.75
CA ASN A 93 -17.18 -0.43 -34.21
C ASN A 93 -17.55 0.94 -34.77
N LYS A 94 -17.63 1.01 -36.11
CA LYS A 94 -17.96 2.19 -36.90
C LYS A 94 -19.25 1.97 -37.68
N SER A 95 -20.00 3.04 -37.93
CA SER A 95 -21.31 2.94 -38.59
C SER A 95 -21.19 2.82 -40.10
N TYR A 96 -20.10 3.33 -40.68
CA TYR A 96 -19.86 3.35 -42.11
C TYR A 96 -18.41 2.93 -42.43
N PRO A 97 -18.19 2.13 -43.49
CA PRO A 97 -16.84 1.77 -43.93
C PRO A 97 -16.05 3.01 -44.35
N GLY A 98 -14.96 3.33 -43.63
CA GLY A 98 -14.11 4.49 -43.87
C GLY A 98 -13.93 5.44 -42.68
N GLU A 99 -14.80 5.37 -41.65
CA GLU A 99 -14.62 6.15 -40.41
C GLU A 99 -13.39 5.70 -39.59
N MET A 100 -12.94 4.47 -39.80
CA MET A 100 -11.75 3.94 -39.15
C MET A 100 -10.50 4.33 -39.92
N VAL A 101 -10.06 5.57 -39.75
CA VAL A 101 -8.79 6.04 -40.32
C VAL A 101 -7.70 5.89 -39.26
N HIS A 102 -6.86 4.86 -39.41
CA HIS A 102 -5.68 4.69 -38.56
C HIS A 102 -4.46 5.25 -39.30
N PHE A 103 -4.02 6.44 -38.93
CA PHE A 103 -2.75 6.98 -39.39
C PHE A 103 -1.62 6.42 -38.51
N ASP A 104 -0.85 5.47 -39.04
CA ASP A 104 0.42 5.08 -38.41
C ASP A 104 1.46 6.17 -38.70
N THR A 105 1.44 7.23 -37.90
CA THR A 105 2.49 8.26 -37.94
C THR A 105 3.71 7.76 -37.17
N LYS A 106 4.29 6.64 -37.63
CA LYS A 106 5.62 6.27 -37.16
C LYS A 106 6.61 7.30 -37.67
N ARG A 107 7.19 8.06 -36.74
CA ARG A 107 8.34 8.89 -37.04
C ARG A 107 9.47 7.97 -37.49
N LEU A 108 9.83 8.05 -38.77
CA LEU A 108 10.97 7.32 -39.29
C LEU A 108 12.25 7.77 -38.57
N PRO A 109 13.22 6.86 -38.36
CA PRO A 109 14.51 7.23 -37.81
C PRO A 109 15.18 8.26 -38.73
N ARG A 110 15.90 9.20 -38.12
CA ARG A 110 16.60 10.25 -38.86
C ARG A 110 17.73 9.67 -39.68
N LEU A 111 17.89 10.19 -40.89
CA LEU A 111 19.03 9.85 -41.74
C LEU A 111 20.30 10.49 -41.16
N LYS A 112 21.46 9.91 -41.50
CA LYS A 112 22.76 10.42 -41.08
C LYS A 112 22.87 11.88 -41.55
N ASN A 113 23.09 12.81 -40.62
CA ASN A 113 23.17 14.28 -40.79
C ASN A 113 21.86 15.08 -40.73
N GLN A 114 20.71 14.49 -40.37
CA GLN A 114 19.49 15.28 -40.08
C GLN A 114 19.47 15.81 -38.64
N THR A 115 19.16 17.10 -38.47
CA THR A 115 19.01 17.78 -37.19
C THR A 115 17.55 17.84 -36.72
N VAL A 116 17.29 18.41 -35.54
CA VAL A 116 15.93 18.48 -34.95
C VAL A 116 15.02 19.48 -35.68
N ALA A 117 15.62 20.47 -36.32
CA ALA A 117 14.92 21.52 -37.05
C ALA A 117 14.56 21.12 -38.49
N ASP A 118 15.17 20.04 -39.00
CA ASP A 118 14.91 19.55 -40.34
C ASP A 118 13.57 18.78 -40.38
N PRO A 119 12.72 19.01 -41.40
CA PRO A 119 11.42 18.37 -41.53
C PRO A 119 11.49 16.84 -41.63
#